data_AF-A0A913X8P8-F1
#
_entry.id   AF-A0A913X8P8-F1
#
_cell.length_a   1.000
_cell.length_b   1.000
_cell.length_c   1.000
_cell.angle_alpha   90.00
_cell.angle_beta   90.00
_cell.angle_gamma   90.00
#
_symmetry.space_group_name_H-M   'P 1'
#
loop_
_entity.id
_entity.type
_entity.pdbx_description
1 polymer ?
#
loop_
_entity_poly.entity_id
_entity_poly.type
_entity_poly.pdbx_seq_one_letter_code
_entity_poly.pdbx_strand_id
1 'polypeptide(L)'
;SSHFCSNQSVSYTYDPHIPDERVKWRESMTMCNKLHDGCLARVWNNNTFTQLHEMLYKNSMENNTEKYWVGIQYRRSAVFKPFDRFWWGNGQRVSSVEFLLKIVDLSSVFPSGNRRCIAITREDKLKPMNCNIKLSYVCQTVANATTSPPSVTSTTSPSTESAATTTSQTTASTAKVTSIPTSSATEVTSKPALSTTKATENSKPSEASATTRAEENNPTTAISTKPSAITPRPLTGTDEKVECLIRMITIIKKMIMVEGM
;
A
#
# COMPACT_ATOMS: atom_id res chain seq x y z
N SER A 1 1.92 -12.48 21.73
CA SER A 1 0.63 -11.78 21.66
C SER A 1 0.68 -10.89 20.42
N SER A 2 -0.09 -11.18 19.37
CA SER A 2 -0.12 -10.34 18.17
C SER A 2 -0.97 -9.12 18.47
N HIS A 3 -0.33 -8.00 18.83
CA HIS A 3 -1.02 -6.74 19.08
C HIS A 3 -1.90 -6.40 17.87
N PHE A 4 -3.20 -6.40 18.13
CA PHE A 4 -4.20 -6.16 17.10
C PHE A 4 -4.09 -4.70 16.72
N CYS A 5 -3.65 -4.40 15.50
CA CYS A 5 -3.82 -3.06 14.96
C CYS A 5 -5.30 -2.73 14.95
N SER A 6 -5.69 -1.88 15.90
CA SER A 6 -7.05 -1.40 16.02
C SER A 6 -7.39 -0.55 14.80
N ASN A 7 -8.68 -0.53 14.43
CA ASN A 7 -9.20 0.44 13.47
C ASN A 7 -9.53 1.79 14.15
N GLN A 8 -9.23 1.94 15.45
CA GLN A 8 -9.45 3.17 16.24
C GLN A 8 -8.27 4.14 16.11
N SER A 9 -8.51 5.42 16.44
CA SER A 9 -7.58 6.57 16.37
C SER A 9 -6.12 6.21 16.17
N VAL A 10 -5.66 6.48 14.95
CA VAL A 10 -4.34 6.06 14.47
C VAL A 10 -3.46 7.27 14.23
N SER A 11 -2.18 7.13 14.53
CA SER A 11 -1.14 7.97 13.94
C SER A 11 -0.38 7.16 12.90
N TYR A 12 0.13 7.86 11.89
CA TYR A 12 0.94 7.27 10.84
C TYR A 12 2.37 7.78 10.97
N THR A 13 3.32 6.87 10.91
CA THR A 13 4.75 7.18 10.95
C THR A 13 5.44 6.54 9.76
N TYR A 14 6.37 7.27 9.17
CA TYR A 14 7.31 6.75 8.20
C TYR A 14 8.69 7.33 8.54
N ASP A 15 9.75 6.58 8.32
CA ASP A 15 11.11 7.06 8.54
C ASP A 15 11.69 7.55 7.20
N PRO A 16 11.79 8.88 6.98
CA PRO A 16 12.32 9.44 5.73
C PRO A 16 13.85 9.35 5.62
N HIS A 17 14.57 8.99 6.69
CA HIS A 17 16.02 9.23 6.78
C HIS A 17 16.89 7.99 6.70
N ILE A 18 16.31 6.84 6.36
CA ILE A 18 17.07 5.60 6.22
C ILE A 18 16.98 5.09 4.77
N PRO A 19 17.73 5.70 3.83
CA PRO A 19 17.70 5.33 2.41
C PRO A 19 18.06 3.86 2.14
N ASP A 20 18.79 3.22 3.06
CA ASP A 20 19.12 1.79 3.00
C ASP A 20 18.07 0.85 3.64
N GLU A 21 17.01 1.37 4.26
CA GLU A 21 15.99 0.56 4.96
C GLU A 21 14.83 0.11 4.07
N ARG A 22 14.99 0.18 2.76
CA ARG A 22 14.03 -0.45 1.86
C ARG A 22 14.03 -1.96 2.11
N VAL A 23 12.88 -2.47 2.50
CA VAL A 23 12.70 -3.87 2.90
C VAL A 23 11.57 -4.52 2.13
N LYS A 24 11.54 -5.86 2.14
CA LYS A 24 10.42 -6.61 1.57
C LYS A 24 9.16 -6.37 2.38
N TRP A 25 8.00 -6.58 1.78
CA TRP A 25 6.72 -6.33 2.44
C TRP A 25 6.55 -7.12 3.76
N ARG A 26 7.07 -8.35 3.84
CA ARG A 26 7.00 -9.14 5.10
C ARG A 26 7.94 -8.58 6.16
N GLU A 27 9.11 -8.12 5.75
CA GLU A 27 10.11 -7.54 6.66
C GLU A 27 9.59 -6.20 7.23
N SER A 28 8.94 -5.37 6.41
CA SER A 28 8.35 -4.11 6.89
C SER A 28 7.25 -4.30 7.93
N MET A 29 6.48 -5.39 7.87
CA MET A 29 5.57 -5.75 8.96
C MET A 29 6.30 -5.95 10.29
N THR A 30 7.41 -6.68 10.26
CA THR A 30 8.25 -6.92 11.45
C THR A 30 8.85 -5.62 11.95
N MET A 31 9.30 -4.73 11.05
CA MET A 31 9.86 -3.43 11.41
C MET A 31 8.83 -2.55 12.10
N CYS A 32 7.60 -2.43 11.58
CA CYS A 32 6.55 -1.66 12.24
C CYS A 32 6.22 -2.19 13.64
N ASN A 33 6.20 -3.52 13.81
CA ASN A 33 5.94 -4.11 15.12
C ASN A 33 7.10 -3.86 16.10
N LYS A 34 8.34 -4.01 15.64
CA LYS A 34 9.53 -3.88 16.49
C LYS A 34 9.83 -2.43 16.89
N LEU A 35 9.72 -1.49 15.94
CA LEU A 35 10.18 -0.10 16.12
C LEU A 35 9.09 0.81 16.68
N HIS A 36 7.83 0.52 16.38
CA HIS A 36 6.72 1.43 16.66
C HIS A 36 5.59 0.80 17.47
N ASP A 37 5.76 -0.45 17.92
CA ASP A 37 4.66 -1.26 18.51
C ASP A 37 3.39 -1.21 17.65
N GLY A 38 3.58 -1.17 16.32
CA GLY A 38 2.54 -0.92 15.34
C GLY A 38 2.41 -2.03 14.32
N CYS A 39 1.72 -1.71 13.23
CA CYS A 39 1.67 -2.56 12.04
C CYS A 39 1.81 -1.70 10.78
N LEU A 40 1.90 -2.34 9.61
CA LEU A 40 1.79 -1.62 8.36
C LEU A 40 0.44 -0.89 8.25
N ALA A 41 0.50 0.32 7.69
CA ALA A 41 -0.66 1.19 7.55
C ALA A 41 -1.85 0.50 6.85
N ARG A 42 -3.03 0.63 7.44
CA ARG A 42 -4.27 0.10 6.86
C ARG A 42 -4.99 1.20 6.10
N VAL A 43 -5.29 0.95 4.83
CA VAL A 43 -6.09 1.84 3.99
C VAL A 43 -7.50 1.26 3.89
N TRP A 44 -8.44 1.78 4.68
CA TRP A 44 -9.80 1.24 4.76
C TRP A 44 -10.88 2.10 4.09
N ASN A 45 -10.59 3.37 3.78
CA ASN A 45 -11.47 4.28 3.03
C ASN A 45 -10.67 5.36 2.28
N ASN A 46 -11.37 6.17 1.48
CA ASN A 46 -10.76 7.20 0.66
C ASN A 46 -10.05 8.28 1.49
N ASN A 47 -10.64 8.66 2.63
CA ASN A 47 -10.05 9.66 3.52
C ASN A 47 -8.67 9.21 4.04
N THR A 48 -8.55 7.96 4.47
CA THR A 48 -7.26 7.38 4.90
C THR A 48 -6.25 7.33 3.75
N PHE A 49 -6.70 6.99 2.53
CA PHE A 49 -5.83 7.00 1.36
C PHE A 49 -5.31 8.42 1.07
N THR A 50 -6.19 9.41 0.99
CA THR A 50 -5.83 10.82 0.76
C THR A 50 -4.91 11.34 1.86
N GLN A 51 -5.19 11.06 3.13
CA GLN A 51 -4.34 11.47 4.26
C GLN A 51 -2.92 10.91 4.14
N LEU A 52 -2.79 9.61 3.87
CA LEU A 52 -1.49 8.96 3.70
C LEU A 52 -0.77 9.49 2.45
N HIS A 53 -1.49 9.68 1.35
CA HIS A 53 -0.92 10.19 0.10
C HIS A 53 -0.40 11.62 0.27
N GLU A 54 -1.18 12.50 0.90
CA GLU A 54 -0.73 13.85 1.27
C GLU A 54 0.48 13.80 2.19
N MET A 55 0.44 13.00 3.27
CA MET A 55 1.55 12.89 4.21
C MET A 55 2.87 12.49 3.50
N LEU A 56 2.80 11.56 2.55
CA LEU A 56 3.98 11.01 1.87
C LEU A 56 4.47 11.90 0.71
N TYR A 57 3.58 12.60 0.01
CA TYR A 57 3.91 13.26 -1.26
C TYR A 57 3.67 14.78 -1.30
N LYS A 58 3.00 15.39 -0.32
CA LYS A 58 2.67 16.83 -0.34
C LYS A 58 3.91 17.73 -0.29
N ASN A 59 4.96 17.30 0.43
CA ASN A 59 6.18 18.09 0.64
C ASN A 59 7.44 17.45 0.04
N SER A 60 7.31 16.31 -0.67
CA SER A 60 8.46 15.59 -1.20
C SER A 60 8.94 16.23 -2.51
N MET A 61 9.90 17.15 -2.40
CA MET A 61 10.66 17.67 -3.54
C MET A 61 11.62 16.61 -4.12
N GLU A 62 11.95 15.56 -3.37
CA GLU A 62 13.19 14.80 -3.60
C GLU A 62 13.03 13.46 -4.32
N ASN A 63 11.87 12.79 -4.35
CA ASN A 63 11.81 11.47 -5.02
C ASN A 63 10.44 11.10 -5.59
N ASN A 64 10.20 11.50 -6.83
CA ASN A 64 9.00 11.14 -7.62
C ASN A 64 8.79 9.62 -7.81
N THR A 65 9.78 8.81 -7.47
CA THR A 65 9.78 7.35 -7.67
C THR A 65 9.52 6.56 -6.40
N GLU A 66 9.44 7.23 -5.24
CA GLU A 66 9.30 6.55 -3.96
C GLU A 66 7.91 5.93 -3.78
N LYS A 67 7.90 4.74 -3.21
CA LYS A 67 6.73 3.88 -3.04
C LYS A 67 6.79 3.30 -1.65
N TYR A 68 5.62 3.15 -1.02
CA TYR A 68 5.55 2.74 0.38
C TYR A 68 4.66 1.53 0.55
N TRP A 69 5.16 0.50 1.22
CA TRP A 69 4.36 -0.65 1.61
C TRP A 69 3.25 -0.27 2.58
N VAL A 70 2.07 -0.82 2.34
CA VAL A 70 0.92 -0.78 3.26
C VAL A 70 0.48 -2.19 3.62
N GLY A 71 -0.36 -2.32 4.66
CA GLY A 71 -0.73 -3.59 5.29
C GLY A 71 -1.69 -4.46 4.48
N ILE A 72 -1.79 -4.27 3.16
CA ILE A 72 -2.75 -4.95 2.27
C ILE A 72 -1.99 -5.92 1.34
N GLN A 73 -2.50 -7.14 1.26
CA GLN A 73 -2.12 -8.13 0.27
C GLN A 73 -3.27 -8.37 -0.70
N TYR A 74 -2.93 -8.56 -1.97
CA TYR A 74 -3.84 -9.01 -3.00
C TYR A 74 -3.54 -10.47 -3.34
N ARG A 75 -4.57 -11.31 -3.22
CA ARG A 75 -4.55 -12.72 -3.61
C ARG A 75 -5.56 -12.89 -4.73
N ARG A 76 -5.10 -13.35 -5.89
CA ARG A 76 -6.03 -13.78 -6.94
C ARG A 76 -6.66 -15.09 -6.49
N SER A 77 -7.97 -15.07 -6.22
CA SER A 77 -8.74 -16.29 -6.01
C SER A 77 -8.98 -16.96 -7.35
N ALA A 78 -8.75 -18.28 -7.44
CA ALA A 78 -9.11 -19.09 -8.60
C ALA A 78 -10.63 -19.21 -8.76
N VAL A 79 -11.36 -19.11 -7.64
CA VAL A 79 -12.82 -19.08 -7.60
C VAL A 79 -13.28 -17.63 -7.74
N PHE A 80 -14.28 -17.38 -8.58
CA PHE A 80 -14.86 -16.08 -8.98
C PHE A 80 -15.49 -15.24 -7.83
N LYS A 81 -14.91 -15.23 -6.63
CA LYS A 81 -15.36 -14.38 -5.51
C LYS A 81 -14.51 -13.10 -5.50
N PRO A 82 -15.02 -11.98 -6.04
CA PRO A 82 -14.26 -10.74 -6.11
C PRO A 82 -13.87 -10.20 -4.73
N PHE A 83 -14.64 -10.54 -3.70
CA PHE A 83 -14.49 -10.10 -2.31
C PHE A 83 -13.37 -10.81 -1.53
N ASP A 84 -12.89 -11.97 -2.00
CA ASP A 84 -11.89 -12.76 -1.27
C ASP A 84 -10.44 -12.38 -1.66
N ARG A 85 -10.29 -11.24 -2.36
CA ARG A 85 -9.03 -10.85 -3.00
C ARG A 85 -8.11 -10.02 -2.11
N PHE A 86 -8.63 -9.30 -1.12
CA PHE A 86 -7.83 -8.41 -0.27
C PHE A 86 -7.74 -8.90 1.16
N TRP A 87 -6.52 -8.94 1.67
CA TRP A 87 -6.20 -9.45 2.99
C TRP A 87 -5.28 -8.48 3.72
N TRP A 88 -5.55 -8.24 4.99
CA TRP A 88 -4.63 -7.58 5.89
C TRP A 88 -3.40 -8.45 6.13
N GLY A 89 -2.28 -7.84 6.50
CA GLY A 89 -1.05 -8.58 6.71
C GLY A 89 -1.10 -9.59 7.86
N ASN A 90 -2.01 -9.40 8.81
CA ASN A 90 -2.31 -10.35 9.89
C ASN A 90 -3.15 -11.56 9.43
N GLY A 91 -3.47 -11.67 8.13
CA GLY A 91 -4.26 -12.76 7.57
C GLY A 91 -5.77 -12.59 7.73
N GLN A 92 -6.26 -11.44 8.19
CA GLN A 92 -7.70 -11.15 8.18
C GLN A 92 -8.15 -10.63 6.81
N ARG A 93 -9.41 -10.90 6.44
CA ARG A 93 -10.00 -10.34 5.22
C ARG A 93 -10.30 -8.86 5.39
N VAL A 94 -10.15 -8.09 4.31
CA VAL A 94 -10.65 -6.72 4.30
C VAL A 94 -12.16 -6.75 4.19
N SER A 95 -12.87 -6.11 5.11
CA SER A 95 -14.35 -6.10 5.15
C SER A 95 -14.96 -5.25 4.03
N SER A 96 -14.37 -4.08 3.74
CA SER A 96 -14.85 -3.17 2.69
C SER A 96 -14.00 -3.26 1.43
N VAL A 97 -14.32 -4.22 0.56
CA VAL A 97 -13.56 -4.48 -0.66
C VAL A 97 -13.95 -3.54 -1.81
N GLU A 98 -15.19 -3.05 -1.83
CA GLU A 98 -15.70 -2.20 -2.91
C GLU A 98 -14.90 -0.91 -3.08
N PHE A 99 -14.50 -0.30 -1.97
CA PHE A 99 -13.63 0.87 -1.98
C PHE A 99 -12.24 0.54 -2.55
N LEU A 100 -11.62 -0.57 -2.10
CA LEU A 100 -10.30 -0.97 -2.59
C LEU A 100 -10.31 -1.26 -4.09
N LEU A 101 -11.40 -1.84 -4.62
CA LEU A 101 -11.54 -2.06 -6.06
C LEU A 101 -11.56 -0.76 -6.88
N LYS A 102 -11.95 0.37 -6.27
CA LYS A 102 -11.95 1.69 -6.93
C LYS A 102 -10.58 2.35 -6.91
N ILE A 103 -9.81 2.16 -5.84
CA ILE A 103 -8.52 2.85 -5.64
C ILE A 103 -7.30 2.00 -5.97
N VAL A 104 -7.42 0.67 -6.10
CA VAL A 104 -6.30 -0.20 -6.48
C VAL A 104 -6.27 -0.37 -8.00
N ASP A 105 -5.16 -0.01 -8.62
CA ASP A 105 -4.91 -0.26 -10.03
C ASP A 105 -4.56 -1.73 -10.27
N LEU A 106 -5.56 -2.52 -10.67
CA LEU A 106 -5.41 -3.94 -10.98
C LEU A 106 -4.97 -4.22 -12.42
N SER A 107 -4.71 -3.19 -13.24
CA SER A 107 -4.32 -3.37 -14.66
C SER A 107 -3.00 -4.15 -14.82
N SER A 108 -2.08 -3.99 -13.87
CA SER A 108 -0.77 -4.65 -13.84
C SER A 108 -0.80 -6.07 -13.25
N VAL A 109 -1.97 -6.55 -12.80
CA VAL A 109 -2.11 -7.86 -12.18
C VAL A 109 -2.28 -8.93 -13.26
N PHE A 110 -1.16 -9.43 -13.75
CA PHE A 110 -1.12 -10.58 -14.65
C PHE A 110 -1.74 -11.83 -14.01
N PRO A 111 -2.27 -12.77 -14.82
CA PRO A 111 -2.92 -14.00 -14.35
C PRO A 111 -2.00 -14.96 -13.60
N SER A 112 -0.69 -14.67 -13.49
CA SER A 112 0.23 -15.42 -12.63
C SER A 112 -0.35 -15.48 -11.20
N GLY A 113 -0.56 -16.67 -10.66
CA GLY A 113 -1.12 -16.92 -9.31
C GLY A 113 -0.28 -16.41 -8.14
N ASN A 114 0.66 -15.51 -8.39
CA ASN A 114 1.55 -14.92 -7.42
C ASN A 114 0.81 -13.92 -6.54
N ARG A 115 0.99 -14.08 -5.23
CA ARG A 115 0.56 -13.12 -4.21
C ARG A 115 1.20 -11.77 -4.48
N ARG A 116 0.40 -10.72 -4.53
CA ARG A 116 0.86 -9.33 -4.68
C ARG A 116 0.68 -8.59 -3.36
N CYS A 117 1.56 -7.64 -3.14
CA CYS A 117 1.50 -6.75 -1.99
C CYS A 117 1.19 -5.35 -2.49
N ILE A 118 0.41 -4.60 -1.73
CA ILE A 118 -0.06 -3.28 -2.17
C ILE A 118 0.89 -2.21 -1.65
N ALA A 119 1.23 -1.27 -2.52
CA ALA A 119 2.01 -0.09 -2.19
C ALA A 119 1.22 1.19 -2.52
N ILE A 120 1.44 2.22 -1.69
CA ILE A 120 1.11 3.59 -2.04
C ILE A 120 2.19 4.10 -3.00
N THR A 121 1.74 4.78 -4.05
CA THR A 121 2.59 5.43 -5.04
C THR A 121 2.15 6.87 -5.20
N ARG A 122 2.93 7.70 -5.90
CA ARG A 122 2.56 9.09 -6.17
C ARG A 122 1.27 9.22 -7.00
N GLU A 123 0.91 8.20 -7.77
CA GLU A 123 -0.34 8.18 -8.51
C GLU A 123 -1.54 8.13 -7.56
N ASP A 124 -2.71 8.57 -8.04
CA ASP A 124 -3.96 8.60 -7.26
C ASP A 124 -4.57 7.21 -7.02
N LYS A 125 -3.75 6.15 -7.16
CA LYS A 125 -4.13 4.76 -6.98
C LYS A 125 -3.06 3.96 -6.28
N LEU A 126 -3.52 2.99 -5.50
CA LEU A 126 -2.70 1.94 -4.92
C LEU A 126 -2.22 0.97 -6.02
N LYS A 127 -0.96 0.54 -5.95
CA LYS A 127 -0.40 -0.39 -6.93
C LYS A 127 -0.05 -1.75 -6.34
N PRO A 128 -0.53 -2.86 -6.94
CA PRO A 128 -0.04 -4.19 -6.66
C PRO A 128 1.41 -4.35 -7.15
N MET A 129 2.29 -4.80 -6.27
CA MET A 129 3.70 -5.05 -6.57
C MET A 129 4.10 -6.45 -6.09
N ASN A 130 5.24 -6.93 -6.57
CA ASN A 130 5.79 -8.21 -6.11
C ASN A 130 6.24 -8.04 -4.64
N CYS A 131 5.74 -8.87 -3.73
CA CYS A 131 6.03 -8.77 -2.30
C CYS A 131 7.52 -8.84 -1.92
N ASN A 132 8.37 -9.35 -2.82
CA ASN A 132 9.80 -9.53 -2.62
C ASN A 132 10.65 -8.33 -3.05
N ILE A 133 10.05 -7.28 -3.64
CA ILE A 133 10.81 -6.05 -3.93
C ILE A 133 11.00 -5.25 -2.63
N LYS A 134 12.10 -4.51 -2.56
CA LYS A 134 12.44 -3.67 -1.42
C LYS A 134 11.86 -2.27 -1.61
N LEU A 135 10.98 -1.84 -0.71
CA LEU A 135 10.40 -0.49 -0.71
C LEU A 135 10.48 0.11 0.70
N SER A 136 10.30 1.42 0.80
CA SER A 136 9.97 2.11 2.04
C SER A 136 8.61 1.61 2.55
N TYR A 137 8.25 1.93 3.80
CA TYR A 137 7.02 1.44 4.41
C TYR A 137 6.41 2.49 5.34
N VAL A 138 5.08 2.41 5.52
CA VAL A 138 4.37 3.27 6.48
C VAL A 138 3.81 2.41 7.59
N CYS A 139 4.07 2.82 8.83
CA CYS A 139 3.53 2.20 10.01
C CYS A 139 2.31 2.97 10.52
N GLN A 140 1.39 2.24 11.12
CA GLN A 140 0.25 2.74 11.85
C GLN A 140 0.43 2.34 13.31
N THR A 141 0.30 3.32 14.19
CA THR A 141 0.37 3.16 15.64
C THR A 141 -0.90 3.69 16.30
N VAL A 142 -1.11 3.33 17.56
CA VAL A 142 -2.24 3.86 18.35
C VAL A 142 -1.91 5.29 18.76
N ALA A 143 -2.81 6.24 18.50
CA ALA A 143 -2.55 7.68 18.66
C ALA A 143 -2.09 8.13 20.07
N ASN A 144 -2.33 7.32 21.11
CA ASN A 144 -1.97 7.58 22.50
C ASN A 144 -0.88 6.64 23.05
N ALA A 145 -0.21 5.87 22.20
CA ALA A 145 1.00 5.20 22.63
C ALA A 145 2.04 6.30 22.87
N THR A 146 2.31 6.62 24.13
CA THR A 146 3.43 7.46 24.54
C THR A 146 4.70 6.73 24.12
N THR A 147 5.09 6.87 22.86
CA THR A 147 6.34 6.34 22.34
C THR A 147 7.44 7.15 23.01
N SER A 148 8.00 6.62 24.10
CA SER A 148 9.35 6.98 24.48
C SER A 148 10.22 6.85 23.22
N PRO A 149 10.99 7.87 22.85
CA PRO A 149 11.81 7.83 21.65
C PRO A 149 12.64 6.54 21.65
N PRO A 150 12.80 5.87 20.50
CA PRO A 150 13.58 4.65 20.43
C PRO A 150 14.95 4.96 21.02
N SER A 151 15.27 4.33 22.15
CA SER A 151 16.59 4.42 22.74
C SER A 151 17.54 3.83 21.70
N VAL A 152 18.23 4.70 20.97
CA VAL A 152 19.24 4.32 20.00
C VAL A 152 20.35 3.67 20.80
N THR A 153 20.27 2.35 20.97
CA THR A 153 21.38 1.59 21.54
C THR A 153 22.45 1.53 20.48
N SER A 154 23.27 2.59 20.43
CA SER A 154 24.55 2.58 19.73
C SER A 154 25.30 1.34 20.22
N THR A 155 25.40 0.34 19.35
CA THR A 155 26.14 -0.88 19.64
C THR A 155 27.60 -0.53 19.55
N THR A 156 28.16 -0.02 20.65
CA THR A 156 29.59 0.15 20.81
C THR A 156 30.18 -1.24 21.01
N SER A 157 30.92 -1.73 20.02
CA SER A 157 31.69 -2.97 20.13
C SER A 157 32.60 -2.93 21.37
N PRO A 158 32.57 -3.94 22.26
CA PRO A 158 33.48 -3.97 23.39
C PRO A 158 34.88 -4.33 22.87
N SER A 159 35.77 -3.34 22.85
CA SER A 159 37.21 -3.58 22.81
C SER A 159 37.62 -4.01 24.21
N THR A 160 38.02 -5.27 24.34
CA THR A 160 38.49 -5.88 25.57
C THR A 160 39.80 -5.22 25.99
N GLU A 161 39.79 -4.47 27.09
CA GLU A 161 41.00 -4.17 27.84
C GLU A 161 40.72 -4.29 29.34
N SER A 162 41.49 -5.20 29.94
CA SER A 162 41.50 -5.52 31.36
C SER A 162 41.99 -4.34 32.19
N ALA A 163 41.31 -4.02 33.30
CA ALA A 163 41.90 -4.01 34.66
C ALA A 163 41.00 -3.30 35.69
N ALA A 164 41.14 -3.79 36.92
CA ALA A 164 40.96 -3.12 38.20
C ALA A 164 39.54 -2.80 38.71
N THR A 165 39.10 -3.73 39.56
CA THR A 165 38.31 -3.57 40.79
C THR A 165 38.32 -2.16 41.40
N THR A 166 37.14 -1.59 41.71
CA THR A 166 36.92 -0.81 42.94
C THR A 166 35.44 -0.84 43.31
N THR A 167 35.18 -1.29 44.55
CA THR A 167 33.90 -1.31 45.26
C THR A 167 33.60 0.04 45.90
N SER A 168 32.36 0.56 45.81
CA SER A 168 31.72 1.49 46.76
C SER A 168 30.21 1.59 46.42
N GLN A 169 29.34 0.98 47.23
CA GLN A 169 28.53 1.60 48.30
C GLN A 169 27.51 2.67 47.88
N THR A 170 26.23 2.29 48.05
CA THR A 170 25.18 2.97 48.82
C THR A 170 24.82 4.43 48.49
N THR A 171 23.59 4.66 48.00
CA THR A 171 22.50 5.27 48.81
C THR A 171 21.17 5.28 48.04
N ALA A 172 20.13 4.77 48.69
CA ALA A 172 18.75 5.01 48.32
C ALA A 172 18.41 6.47 48.64
N SER A 173 17.70 7.16 47.73
CA SER A 173 17.03 8.40 48.07
C SER A 173 15.62 8.41 47.50
N THR A 174 14.68 8.36 48.43
CA THR A 174 13.24 8.38 48.30
C THR A 174 12.79 9.81 48.01
N ALA A 175 12.20 10.07 46.85
CA ALA A 175 11.46 11.31 46.59
C ALA A 175 9.98 10.98 46.39
N LYS A 176 9.23 11.16 47.47
CA LYS A 176 7.77 11.16 47.53
C LYS A 176 7.28 12.52 47.02
N VAL A 177 6.76 12.57 45.79
CA VAL A 177 6.03 13.76 45.29
C VAL A 177 4.53 13.47 45.41
N THR A 178 3.86 14.32 46.17
CA THR A 178 2.43 14.31 46.47
C THR A 178 1.80 15.55 45.82
N SER A 179 0.51 15.44 45.48
CA SER A 179 -0.46 16.52 45.14
C SER A 179 -0.51 16.91 43.64
N ILE A 180 -1.65 17.14 42.97
CA ILE A 180 -3.04 17.48 43.33
C ILE A 180 -3.98 16.97 42.21
N PRO A 181 -5.21 16.48 42.50
CA PRO A 181 -6.24 16.30 41.48
C PRO A 181 -7.04 17.60 41.31
N THR A 182 -7.09 18.15 40.09
CA THR A 182 -8.02 19.25 39.78
C THR A 182 -9.04 18.77 38.77
N SER A 183 -10.27 18.68 39.29
CA SER A 183 -11.53 18.55 38.59
C SER A 183 -11.80 19.78 37.72
N SER A 184 -12.41 19.61 36.54
CA SER A 184 -13.77 20.14 36.29
C SER A 184 -14.16 19.99 34.82
N ALA A 185 -15.43 19.59 34.68
CA ALA A 185 -16.15 19.33 33.46
C ALA A 185 -16.44 20.59 32.62
N THR A 186 -16.64 20.40 31.32
CA THR A 186 -17.76 21.05 30.62
C THR A 186 -18.18 20.19 29.44
N GLU A 187 -19.35 19.56 29.56
CA GLU A 187 -20.14 19.09 28.43
C GLU A 187 -20.62 20.30 27.64
N VAL A 188 -20.40 20.30 26.32
CA VAL A 188 -21.19 21.12 25.42
C VAL A 188 -21.78 20.21 24.35
N THR A 189 -23.06 19.91 24.57
CA THR A 189 -23.97 19.30 23.61
C THR A 189 -24.38 20.36 22.60
N SER A 190 -24.14 20.11 21.32
CA SER A 190 -24.79 20.86 20.23
C SER A 190 -25.10 19.93 19.05
N LYS A 191 -26.34 19.45 19.04
CA LYS A 191 -27.11 18.98 17.88
C LYS A 191 -27.83 20.23 17.31
N PRO A 192 -27.78 20.55 16.01
CA PRO A 192 -28.69 19.98 15.01
C PRO A 192 -28.03 19.95 13.60
N ALA A 193 -28.62 19.61 12.46
CA ALA A 193 -29.97 19.34 12.01
C ALA A 193 -29.91 18.37 10.82
N LEU A 194 -30.93 17.53 10.71
CA LEU A 194 -31.21 16.72 9.54
C LEU A 194 -31.74 17.66 8.44
N SER A 195 -31.14 17.65 7.24
CA SER A 195 -31.74 18.26 6.06
C SER A 195 -31.83 17.23 4.95
N THR A 196 -33.05 16.77 4.78
CA THR A 196 -33.51 15.89 3.71
C THR A 196 -33.84 16.76 2.51
N THR A 197 -33.12 16.60 1.40
CA THR A 197 -33.57 17.10 0.10
C THR A 197 -33.87 15.92 -0.80
N LYS A 198 -35.12 15.86 -1.23
CA LYS A 198 -35.74 14.80 -2.01
C LYS A 198 -36.06 15.37 -3.39
N ALA A 199 -35.87 14.54 -4.42
CA ALA A 199 -36.32 14.69 -5.81
C ALA A 199 -35.56 15.79 -6.62
N THR A 200 -35.30 15.64 -7.93
CA THR A 200 -36.26 15.30 -8.99
C THR A 200 -35.54 14.95 -10.32
N GLU A 201 -36.11 13.96 -11.01
CA GLU A 201 -36.22 13.73 -12.48
C GLU A 201 -35.04 13.68 -13.48
N ASN A 202 -35.02 12.53 -14.17
CA ASN A 202 -35.16 12.34 -15.63
C ASN A 202 -34.45 13.28 -16.60
N SER A 203 -33.55 12.69 -17.40
CA SER A 203 -33.43 12.88 -18.85
C SER A 203 -32.54 11.76 -19.42
N LYS A 204 -33.13 10.68 -19.94
CA LYS A 204 -33.25 10.34 -21.38
C LYS A 204 -31.91 10.14 -22.13
N PRO A 205 -31.70 8.96 -22.77
CA PRO A 205 -30.51 8.68 -23.58
C PRO A 205 -30.67 9.25 -25.00
N SER A 206 -29.56 9.66 -25.61
CA SER A 206 -29.49 9.98 -27.04
C SER A 206 -28.34 9.21 -27.70
N GLU A 207 -28.66 8.79 -28.91
CA GLU A 207 -28.03 7.78 -29.75
C GLU A 207 -26.61 8.09 -30.27
N ALA A 208 -25.95 6.97 -30.62
CA ALA A 208 -25.07 6.71 -31.76
C ALA A 208 -24.51 7.88 -32.59
N SER A 209 -23.25 7.78 -33.03
CA SER A 209 -22.90 7.14 -34.32
C SER A 209 -21.42 7.33 -34.71
N ALA A 210 -20.96 6.41 -35.57
CA ALA A 210 -19.85 6.47 -36.55
C ALA A 210 -18.41 6.75 -36.05
N THR A 211 -17.48 5.79 -36.14
CA THR A 211 -16.75 5.32 -37.34
C THR A 211 -15.92 6.41 -38.02
N THR A 212 -14.59 6.38 -37.85
CA THR A 212 -13.66 6.64 -38.98
C THR A 212 -12.34 5.89 -38.78
N ARG A 213 -11.88 5.33 -39.87
CA ARG A 213 -10.69 4.50 -40.10
C ARG A 213 -9.75 5.33 -40.99
N ALA A 214 -8.45 5.31 -40.75
CA ALA A 214 -7.38 5.63 -41.72
C ALA A 214 -6.06 5.11 -41.11
N GLU A 215 -5.44 4.06 -41.66
CA GLU A 215 -4.36 4.11 -42.67
C GLU A 215 -3.12 4.86 -42.14
N GLU A 216 -2.07 4.13 -41.75
CA GLU A 216 -1.01 3.61 -42.63
C GLU A 216 -0.17 4.76 -43.20
N ASN A 217 1.11 4.81 -42.82
CA ASN A 217 2.24 5.04 -43.72
C ASN A 217 3.55 5.09 -42.92
N ASN A 218 4.37 4.08 -43.14
CA ASN A 218 5.76 3.98 -42.71
C ASN A 218 6.65 4.48 -43.87
N PRO A 219 7.80 5.11 -43.60
CA PRO A 219 8.93 4.88 -44.50
C PRO A 219 10.24 4.54 -43.75
N THR A 220 10.78 3.43 -44.21
CA THR A 220 12.11 2.86 -44.05
C THR A 220 13.23 3.87 -44.31
N THR A 221 14.25 3.87 -43.45
CA THR A 221 15.60 4.37 -43.79
C THR A 221 16.63 3.32 -43.42
N ALA A 222 17.38 2.85 -44.42
CA ALA A 222 18.45 1.89 -44.31
C ALA A 222 19.77 2.59 -43.92
N ILE A 223 20.49 2.05 -42.95
CA ILE A 223 21.92 2.34 -42.77
C ILE A 223 22.65 1.01 -42.64
N SER A 224 23.55 0.80 -43.59
CA SER A 224 24.41 -0.35 -43.79
C SER A 224 25.69 -0.20 -42.96
N THR A 225 25.98 -1.18 -42.08
CA THR A 225 27.33 -1.42 -41.55
C THR A 225 27.52 -2.88 -41.12
N LYS A 226 28.41 -3.57 -41.87
CA LYS A 226 29.40 -4.62 -41.54
C LYS A 226 29.01 -5.82 -40.63
N PRO A 227 29.37 -7.07 -41.01
CA PRO A 227 28.93 -8.27 -40.30
C PRO A 227 29.79 -8.58 -39.07
N SER A 228 29.16 -8.64 -37.90
CA SER A 228 29.66 -9.40 -36.75
C SER A 228 28.75 -10.61 -36.56
N ALA A 229 29.36 -11.79 -36.43
CA ALA A 229 28.66 -13.04 -36.15
C ALA A 229 27.91 -12.92 -34.81
N ILE A 230 26.58 -12.85 -34.88
CA ILE A 230 25.67 -12.84 -33.74
C ILE A 230 24.82 -14.10 -33.85
N THR A 231 24.95 -14.97 -32.85
CA THR A 231 24.07 -16.11 -32.62
C THR A 231 22.62 -15.64 -32.48
N PRO A 232 21.64 -16.20 -33.23
CA PRO A 232 20.26 -15.75 -33.14
C PRO A 232 19.68 -16.13 -31.78
N ARG A 233 19.23 -15.10 -31.05
CA ARG A 233 18.45 -15.23 -29.81
C ARG A 233 16.97 -15.41 -30.18
N PRO A 234 16.22 -16.32 -29.54
CA PRO A 234 14.82 -16.55 -29.90
C PRO A 234 13.97 -15.31 -29.58
N LEU A 235 13.27 -14.79 -30.59
CA LEU A 235 12.23 -13.77 -30.45
C LEU A 235 10.94 -14.45 -29.97
N THR A 236 10.77 -14.59 -28.66
CA THR A 236 9.48 -14.93 -28.02
C THR A 236 8.85 -13.64 -27.51
N GLY A 237 8.12 -12.93 -28.37
CA GLY A 237 7.71 -11.56 -28.05
C GLY A 237 6.47 -11.03 -28.77
N THR A 238 5.54 -11.88 -29.21
CA THR A 238 4.25 -11.43 -29.77
C THR A 238 3.11 -12.43 -29.54
N ASP A 239 3.41 -13.71 -29.33
CA ASP A 239 2.40 -14.78 -29.29
C ASP A 239 1.49 -14.72 -28.04
N GLU A 240 2.03 -14.43 -26.85
CA GLU A 240 1.21 -14.39 -25.61
C GLU A 240 0.11 -13.32 -25.62
N LYS A 241 0.36 -12.18 -26.29
CA LYS A 241 -0.64 -11.11 -26.40
C LYS A 241 -1.75 -11.50 -27.36
N VAL A 242 -1.44 -12.24 -28.42
CA VAL A 242 -2.41 -12.73 -29.40
C VAL A 242 -3.26 -13.85 -28.81
N GLU A 243 -2.66 -14.81 -28.10
CA GLU A 243 -3.42 -15.86 -27.40
C GLU A 243 -4.37 -15.29 -26.34
N CYS A 244 -3.93 -14.26 -25.59
CA CYS A 244 -4.78 -13.60 -24.60
C CYS A 244 -6.01 -12.93 -25.25
N LEU A 245 -5.82 -12.29 -26.42
CA LEU A 245 -6.90 -11.64 -27.17
C LEU A 245 -7.90 -12.67 -27.72
N ILE A 246 -7.42 -13.79 -28.27
CA ILE A 246 -8.26 -14.87 -28.80
C ILE A 246 -9.12 -15.48 -27.68
N ARG A 247 -8.57 -15.65 -26.47
CA ARG A 247 -9.34 -16.14 -25.31
C ARG A 247 -10.44 -15.17 -24.89
N MET A 248 -10.17 -13.86 -24.87
CA MET A 248 -11.18 -12.86 -24.52
C MET A 248 -12.34 -12.84 -25.53
N ILE A 249 -12.05 -12.89 -26.83
CA ILE A 249 -13.07 -12.94 -27.89
C ILE A 249 -13.96 -14.19 -27.76
N THR A 250 -13.36 -15.33 -27.42
CA THR A 250 -14.09 -16.60 -27.25
C THR A 250 -15.07 -16.54 -26.06
N ILE A 251 -14.70 -15.88 -24.96
CA ILE A 251 -15.57 -15.71 -23.78
C ILE A 251 -16.75 -14.80 -24.12
N ILE A 252 -16.50 -13.67 -24.81
CA ILE A 252 -17.55 -12.72 -25.20
C ILE A 252 -18.59 -13.40 -26.11
N LYS A 253 -18.14 -14.19 -27.10
CA LYS A 253 -19.06 -14.95 -27.96
C LYS A 253 -19.96 -15.91 -27.17
N LYS A 254 -19.41 -16.61 -26.16
CA LYS A 254 -20.21 -17.52 -25.32
C LYS A 254 -21.23 -16.77 -24.46
N MET A 255 -20.91 -15.58 -23.96
CA MET A 255 -21.85 -14.78 -23.18
C MET A 255 -23.03 -14.30 -24.02
N ILE A 256 -22.76 -13.83 -25.25
CA ILE A 256 -23.81 -13.38 -26.18
C ILE A 256 -24.76 -14.53 -26.56
N MET A 257 -24.26 -15.75 -26.73
CA MET A 257 -25.10 -16.91 -27.08
C MET A 257 -25.99 -17.39 -25.92
N VAL A 258 -25.66 -17.06 -24.66
CA VAL A 258 -26.45 -17.48 -23.49
C VAL A 258 -27.59 -16.50 -23.19
N GLU A 259 -27.47 -15.23 -23.58
CA GLU A 259 -28.53 -14.22 -23.39
C GLU A 259 -29.58 -14.21 -24.52
N GLY A 260 -29.38 -15.02 -25.57
CA GLY A 260 -30.28 -15.12 -26.73
C GLY A 260 -31.19 -16.36 -26.76
N MET A 261 -31.25 -17.15 -25.69
CA MET A 261 -32.17 -18.29 -25.50
C MET A 261 -33.10 -18.02 -24.32
#